data_AF-A0A7W9A4F5-F1
#
_entry.id   AF-A0A7W9A4F5-F1
#
_cell.length_a   1.000
_cell.length_b   1.000
_cell.length_c   1.000
_cell.angle_alpha   90.00
_cell.angle_beta   90.00
_cell.angle_gamma   90.00
#
_symmetry.space_group_name_H-M   'P 1'
#
loop_
_entity.id
_entity.type
_entity.pdbx_description
1 polymer ?
#
loop_
_entity_poly.entity_id
_entity_poly.type
_entity_poly.pdbx_seq_one_letter_code
_entity_poly.pdbx_strand_id
1 'polypeptide(L)'
;MILDSGALRRHLAQSGYEALLHEVEKAAAKSGAPFLAEDLPLGEARTLWSQAFDALTRIAALERALAMAKSEAHRAFDSSAFTQLKAERDALRRAIKSGSLWEDTAGA
;
A
#
# COMPACT_ATOMS: atom_id res chain seq x y z
N MET A 1 8.28 10.12 22.85
CA MET A 1 6.89 10.08 23.36
C MET A 1 6.26 8.82 22.79
N ILE A 2 6.03 7.80 23.62
CA ILE A 2 5.46 6.51 23.18
C ILE A 2 3.95 6.70 23.06
N LEU A 3 3.36 6.34 21.92
CA LEU A 3 1.92 6.36 21.72
C LEU A 3 1.29 5.29 22.62
N ASP A 4 0.34 5.66 23.48
CA ASP A 4 -0.46 4.68 24.22
C ASP A 4 -1.49 4.05 23.28
N SER A 5 -1.05 3.02 22.56
CA SER A 5 -1.86 2.24 21.63
C SER A 5 -3.11 1.65 22.29
N GLY A 6 -3.05 1.35 23.60
CA GLY A 6 -4.19 0.84 24.36
C GLY A 6 -5.27 1.88 24.58
N ALA A 7 -4.89 3.12 24.91
CA ALA A 7 -5.83 4.23 25.02
C ALA A 7 -6.49 4.55 23.67
N LEU A 8 -5.71 4.58 22.58
CA LEU A 8 -6.24 4.79 21.23
C LEU A 8 -7.24 3.70 20.84
N ARG A 9 -6.92 2.43 21.09
CA ARG A 9 -7.81 1.30 20.77
C ARG A 9 -9.14 1.40 21.53
N ARG A 10 -9.09 1.70 22.84
CA ARG A 10 -10.31 1.92 23.65
C ARG A 10 -11.15 3.08 23.12
N HIS A 11 -10.53 4.17 22.71
CA HIS A 11 -11.23 5.32 22.16
C HIS A 11 -11.93 4.99 20.84
N LEU A 12 -11.26 4.27 19.94
CA LEU A 12 -11.84 3.82 18.68
C LEU A 12 -12.99 2.82 18.89
N ALA A 13 -12.85 1.91 19.86
CA ALA A 13 -13.90 0.99 20.26
C ALA A 13 -15.15 1.73 20.76
N GLN A 14 -14.96 2.70 21.67
CA GLN A 14 -16.04 3.56 22.18
C GLN A 14 -16.70 4.40 21.09
N SER A 15 -15.96 4.74 20.04
CA SER A 15 -16.47 5.49 18.88
C SER A 15 -17.19 4.60 17.86
N GLY A 16 -17.34 3.29 18.13
CA GLY A 16 -18.06 2.34 17.28
C GLY A 16 -17.23 1.72 16.16
N TYR A 17 -15.90 1.92 16.15
CA TYR A 17 -15.01 1.39 15.10
C TYR A 17 -14.44 -0.01 15.40
N GLU A 18 -14.92 -0.68 16.45
CA GLU A 18 -14.40 -1.99 16.87
C GLU A 18 -14.45 -3.04 15.75
N ALA A 19 -15.57 -3.15 15.05
CA ALA A 19 -15.73 -4.09 13.94
C ALA A 19 -14.77 -3.79 12.78
N LEU A 20 -14.55 -2.50 12.49
CA LEU A 20 -13.62 -2.06 11.44
C LEU A 20 -12.18 -2.40 11.83
N LEU A 21 -11.79 -2.13 13.09
CA LEU A 21 -10.47 -2.49 13.59
C LEU A 21 -10.21 -3.99 13.49
N HIS A 22 -11.19 -4.82 13.84
CA HIS A 22 -11.05 -6.27 13.73
C HIS A 22 -10.84 -6.75 12.29
N GLU A 23 -11.58 -6.17 11.33
CA GLU A 23 -11.38 -6.51 9.92
C GLU A 23 -10.03 -5.99 9.37
N VAL A 24 -9.57 -4.82 9.83
CA VAL A 24 -8.22 -4.31 9.51
C VAL A 24 -7.15 -5.25 10.05
N GLU A 25 -7.24 -5.69 11.31
CA GLU A 25 -6.29 -6.62 11.93
C GLU A 25 -6.27 -7.97 11.22
N LYS A 26 -7.43 -8.49 10.85
CA LYS A 26 -7.56 -9.73 10.11
C LYS A 26 -7.01 -9.63 8.69
N ALA A 27 -7.19 -8.48 8.03
CA ALA A 27 -6.58 -8.22 6.73
C ALA A 27 -5.06 -8.09 6.84
N ALA A 28 -4.58 -7.38 7.86
CA ALA A 28 -3.17 -7.20 8.17
C ALA A 28 -2.48 -8.55 8.46
N ALA A 29 -3.10 -9.42 9.26
CA ALA A 29 -2.58 -10.77 9.52
C ALA A 29 -2.43 -11.63 8.25
N LYS A 30 -3.30 -11.40 7.24
CA LYS A 30 -3.27 -12.11 5.96
C LYS A 30 -2.35 -11.47 4.93
N SER A 31 -1.87 -10.25 5.14
CA SER A 31 -1.08 -9.53 4.16
C SER A 31 0.39 -9.94 4.13
N GLY A 32 0.86 -10.67 5.15
CA GLY A 32 2.26 -11.08 5.26
C GLY A 32 3.23 -9.90 5.25
N ALA A 33 2.80 -8.74 5.75
CA ALA A 33 3.59 -7.52 5.68
C ALA A 33 4.62 -7.49 6.82
N PRO A 34 5.92 -7.39 6.52
CA PRO A 34 6.99 -7.49 7.51
C PRO A 34 6.99 -6.33 8.52
N PHE A 35 6.45 -5.16 8.16
CA PHE A 35 6.32 -4.03 9.09
C PHE A 35 5.35 -4.26 10.25
N LEU A 36 4.60 -5.37 10.23
CA LEU A 36 3.69 -5.78 11.32
C LEU A 36 4.33 -6.76 12.29
N ALA A 37 5.57 -7.20 12.05
CA ALA A 37 6.26 -8.12 12.94
C ALA A 37 6.53 -7.46 14.31
N GLU A 38 6.16 -8.16 15.39
CA GLU A 38 6.22 -7.61 16.77
C GLU A 38 7.65 -7.33 17.25
N ASP A 39 8.63 -8.03 16.68
CA ASP A 39 10.05 -7.94 17.00
C ASP A 39 10.80 -6.91 16.14
N LEU A 40 10.13 -6.29 15.16
CA LEU A 40 10.77 -5.35 14.25
C LEU A 40 11.01 -3.99 14.93
N PRO A 41 12.24 -3.44 14.90
CA PRO A 41 12.51 -2.09 15.37
C PRO A 41 11.58 -1.08 14.71
N LEU A 42 11.02 -0.14 15.49
CA LEU A 42 10.05 0.85 14.98
C LEU A 42 10.57 1.64 13.76
N GLY A 43 11.89 1.88 13.70
CA GLY A 43 12.53 2.53 12.54
C GLY A 43 12.41 1.72 11.26
N GLU A 44 12.68 0.42 11.32
CA GLU A 44 12.51 -0.51 10.18
C GLU A 44 11.03 -0.68 9.81
N ALA A 45 10.16 -0.83 10.82
CA ALA A 45 8.71 -0.90 10.59
C ALA A 45 8.22 0.34 9.83
N ARG A 46 8.70 1.53 10.21
CA ARG A 46 8.37 2.79 9.52
C ARG A 46 8.90 2.81 8.09
N THR A 47 10.12 2.35 7.84
CA THR A 47 10.70 2.29 6.49
C THR A 47 9.88 1.40 5.58
N LEU A 48 9.59 0.18 6.02
CA LEU A 48 8.79 -0.80 5.28
C LEU A 48 7.34 -0.31 5.07
N TRP A 49 6.72 0.30 6.09
CA TRP A 49 5.41 0.93 5.92
C TRP A 49 5.43 2.04 4.88
N SER A 50 6.46 2.90 4.90
CA SER A 50 6.61 4.01 3.95
C SER A 50 6.77 3.48 2.52
N GLN A 51 7.56 2.40 2.34
CA GLN A 51 7.71 1.72 1.05
C GLN A 51 6.38 1.19 0.49
N ALA A 52 5.55 0.55 1.33
CA ALA A 52 4.21 0.15 0.91
C ALA A 52 3.31 1.34 0.59
N PHE A 53 3.37 2.40 1.39
CA PHE A 53 2.59 3.61 1.15
C PHE A 53 2.96 4.29 -0.18
N ASP A 54 4.26 4.38 -0.49
CA ASP A 54 4.76 4.92 -1.75
C ASP A 54 4.32 4.06 -2.95
N ALA A 55 4.38 2.73 -2.82
CA ALA A 55 3.89 1.81 -3.85
C ALA A 55 2.39 1.99 -4.13
N LEU A 56 1.56 2.12 -3.08
CA LEU A 56 0.13 2.38 -3.21
C LEU A 56 -0.16 3.75 -3.82
N THR A 57 0.59 4.77 -3.42
CA THR A 57 0.48 6.12 -3.98
C THR A 57 0.82 6.14 -5.47
N ARG A 58 1.87 5.41 -5.87
CA ARG A 58 2.26 5.24 -7.27
C ARG A 58 1.19 4.51 -8.08
N ILE A 59 0.58 3.46 -7.54
CA ILE A 59 -0.55 2.78 -8.20
C ILE A 59 -1.71 3.76 -8.43
N ALA A 60 -2.10 4.55 -7.42
CA ALA A 60 -3.17 5.52 -7.55
C ALA A 60 -2.85 6.61 -8.59
N ALA A 61 -1.60 7.05 -8.67
CA ALA A 61 -1.15 7.99 -9.69
C ALA A 61 -1.24 7.39 -11.11
N LEU A 62 -0.79 6.15 -11.29
CA LEU A 62 -0.88 5.42 -12.57
C LEU A 62 -2.33 5.19 -13.00
N GLU A 63 -3.22 4.86 -12.08
CA GLU A 63 -4.65 4.72 -12.36
C GLU A 63 -5.27 6.02 -12.86
N ARG A 64 -4.94 7.15 -12.23
CA ARG A 64 -5.38 8.48 -12.69
C ARG A 64 -4.82 8.81 -14.07
N ALA A 65 -3.52 8.57 -14.28
CA ALA A 65 -2.88 8.82 -15.58
C ALA A 65 -3.53 7.98 -16.71
N LEU A 66 -3.82 6.70 -16.44
CA LEU A 66 -4.51 5.82 -17.39
C LEU A 66 -5.96 6.27 -17.65
N ALA A 67 -6.68 6.76 -16.64
CA ALA A 67 -8.01 7.31 -16.83
C ALA A 67 -7.98 8.58 -17.69
N MET A 68 -7.03 9.48 -17.45
CA MET A 68 -6.82 10.70 -18.24
C MET A 68 -6.45 10.39 -19.69
N ALA A 69 -5.54 9.44 -19.91
CA ALA A 69 -5.15 9.01 -21.25
C ALA A 69 -6.33 8.44 -22.05
N LYS A 70 -7.27 7.74 -21.39
CA LYS A 70 -8.51 7.27 -22.03
C LYS A 70 -9.46 8.42 -22.35
N SER A 71 -9.65 9.38 -21.44
CA SER A 71 -10.57 10.51 -21.69
C SER A 71 -10.08 11.40 -22.82
N GLU A 72 -8.77 11.56 -22.96
CA GLU A 72 -8.12 12.41 -23.97
C GLU A 72 -7.82 11.68 -25.28
N ALA A 73 -8.17 10.39 -25.39
CA ALA A 73 -7.82 9.55 -26.54
C ALA A 73 -8.34 10.08 -27.89
N HIS A 74 -9.40 10.90 -27.86
CA HIS A 74 -9.98 11.54 -29.05
C HIS A 74 -9.10 12.66 -29.63
N ARG A 75 -8.16 13.21 -28.85
CA ARG A 75 -7.26 14.28 -29.31
C ARG A 75 -5.93 13.72 -29.80
N ALA A 76 -5.29 12.89 -29.00
CA ALA A 76 -4.08 12.16 -29.35
C ALA A 76 -3.91 10.97 -28.39
N PHE A 77 -3.85 9.76 -28.92
CA PHE A 77 -3.66 8.55 -28.11
C PHE A 77 -2.31 7.91 -28.39
N ASP A 78 -1.41 8.00 -27.40
CA ASP A 78 -0.16 7.24 -27.42
C ASP A 78 -0.39 5.86 -26.80
N SER A 79 -0.63 4.88 -27.67
CA SER A 79 -0.84 3.48 -27.28
C SER A 79 0.39 2.86 -26.60
N SER A 80 1.60 3.29 -26.97
CA SER A 80 2.85 2.78 -26.40
C SER A 80 2.99 3.26 -24.95
N ALA A 81 2.87 4.57 -24.73
CA ALA A 81 2.91 5.15 -23.39
C ALA A 81 1.81 4.59 -22.49
N PHE A 82 0.58 4.43 -23.01
CA PHE A 82 -0.52 3.82 -22.29
C PHE A 82 -0.22 2.37 -21.85
N THR A 83 0.37 1.58 -22.74
CA THR A 83 0.75 0.18 -22.46
C THR A 83 1.84 0.11 -21.39
N GLN A 84 2.82 1.02 -21.42
CA GLN A 84 3.87 1.11 -20.41
C GLN A 84 3.31 1.44 -19.02
N LEU A 85 2.46 2.47 -18.91
CA LEU A 85 1.81 2.84 -17.63
C LEU A 85 0.96 1.69 -17.07
N LYS A 86 0.28 0.96 -17.96
CA LYS A 86 -0.49 -0.23 -17.58
C LYS A 86 0.42 -1.34 -17.05
N ALA A 87 1.53 -1.62 -17.74
CA ALA A 87 2.49 -2.64 -17.34
C ALA A 87 3.11 -2.33 -15.97
N GLU A 88 3.47 -1.07 -15.74
CA GLU A 88 4.02 -0.60 -14.46
C GLU A 88 3.03 -0.79 -13.31
N ARG A 89 1.77 -0.38 -13.49
CA ARG A 89 0.71 -0.57 -12.49
C ARG A 89 0.50 -2.06 -12.18
N ASP A 90 0.44 -2.88 -13.23
CA ASP A 90 0.20 -4.31 -13.09
C ASP A 90 1.40 -5.02 -12.45
N ALA A 91 2.64 -4.55 -12.67
CA ALA A 91 3.83 -5.01 -11.96
C ALA A 91 3.79 -4.65 -10.47
N LEU A 92 3.48 -3.40 -10.12
CA LEU A 92 3.37 -2.97 -8.71
C LEU A 92 2.28 -3.74 -7.95
N ARG A 93 1.09 -3.91 -8.57
CA ARG A 93 0.01 -4.70 -7.99
C ARG A 93 0.42 -6.16 -7.77
N ARG A 94 1.18 -6.74 -8.71
CA ARG A 94 1.72 -8.10 -8.56
C ARG A 94 2.70 -8.17 -7.40
N ALA A 95 3.63 -7.22 -7.29
CA ALA A 95 4.63 -7.19 -6.23
C ALA A 95 4.01 -7.08 -4.83
N ILE A 96 2.96 -6.26 -4.67
CA ILE A 96 2.20 -6.18 -3.42
C ILE A 96 1.52 -7.52 -3.13
N LYS A 97 0.88 -8.13 -4.13
CA LYS A 97 0.13 -9.38 -3.95
C LYS A 97 1.04 -10.59 -3.67
N SER A 98 2.21 -10.67 -4.30
CA SER A 98 3.17 -11.75 -4.09
C SER A 98 4.04 -11.56 -2.86
N GLY A 99 4.04 -10.36 -2.25
CA GLY A 99 4.98 -10.00 -1.20
C GLY A 99 6.39 -9.70 -1.72
N SER A 100 6.64 -9.76 -3.04
CA SER A 100 7.96 -9.46 -3.60
C SER A 100 8.32 -7.97 -3.50
N LEU A 101 7.36 -7.11 -3.11
CA LEU A 101 7.63 -5.73 -2.72
C LEU A 101 8.72 -5.66 -1.62
N TRP A 102 8.79 -6.68 -0.77
CA TRP A 102 9.67 -6.72 0.39
C TRP A 102 11.06 -7.32 0.10
N GLU A 103 11.21 -8.06 -0.99
CA GLU A 103 12.46 -8.79 -1.29
C GLU A 103 13.60 -7.87 -1.72
N ASP A 104 13.30 -6.72 -2.36
CA ASP A 104 14.31 -5.73 -2.74
C ASP A 104 14.97 -5.05 -1.52
N THR A 105 14.32 -5.06 -0.35
CA THR A 105 14.83 -4.43 0.88
C THR A 105 15.72 -5.38 1.69
N ALA A 106 15.61 -6.70 1.50
CA ALA A 106 16.39 -7.70 2.24
C ALA A 106 17.82 -7.91 1.68
N GLY A 107 18.15 -7.26 0.56
CA GLY A 107 19.44 -7.40 -0.14
C GLY A 107 20.36 -6.18 -0.09
N ALA A 108 20.06 -5.15 0.72
CA ALA A 108 20.83 -3.91 0.82
C ALA A 108 21.48 -3.72 2.20
#